data_AF-A0A1F9DPX4-F1
#
_entry.id   AF-A0A1F9DPX4-F1
#
_cell.length_a   1.000
_cell.length_b   1.000
_cell.length_c   1.000
_cell.angle_alpha   90.00
_cell.angle_beta   90.00
_cell.angle_gamma   90.00
#
_symmetry.space_group_name_H-M   'P 1'
#
loop_
_entity.id
_entity.type
_entity.pdbx_description
1 polymer ?
#
loop_
_entity_poly.entity_id
_entity_poly.type
_entity_poly.pdbx_seq_one_letter_code
_entity_poly.pdbx_strand_id
1 'polypeptide(L)' 'MTCRTCGGLMEDRITDLPFKVAESSIVIVKGLPVIQCPNCNEYVLADAVMTHVEQILESADKTAELEVVRYAA' A
#
# COMPACT_ATOMS: atom_id res chain seq x y z
N MET A 1 11.07 9.33 11.43
CA MET A 1 10.01 8.91 12.37
C MET A 1 10.45 7.62 13.06
N THR A 2 10.05 7.37 14.32
CA THR A 2 10.33 6.09 15.00
C THR A 2 9.15 5.14 14.83
N CYS A 3 9.43 3.87 14.56
CA CYS A 3 8.45 2.80 14.44
C CYS A 3 7.76 2.57 15.80
N ARG A 4 6.41 2.63 15.82
CA ARG A 4 5.63 2.39 17.03
C ARG A 4 5.60 0.92 17.46
N THR A 5 5.93 0.01 16.53
CA THR A 5 5.91 -1.44 16.76
C THR A 5 7.22 -1.95 17.37
N CYS A 6 8.38 -1.52 16.86
CA CYS A 6 9.69 -2.04 17.31
C CYS A 6 10.71 -0.99 17.78
N GLY A 7 10.39 0.31 17.70
CA GLY A 7 11.32 1.39 18.07
C GLY A 7 12.42 1.70 17.05
N GLY A 8 12.45 1.01 15.90
CA GLY A 8 13.41 1.26 14.83
C GLY A 8 13.16 2.59 14.08
N LEU A 9 14.15 3.04 13.28
CA LEU A 9 13.97 4.20 12.41
C LEU A 9 13.12 3.84 11.19
N MET A 10 12.18 4.72 10.84
CA MET A 10 11.35 4.62 9.64
C MET A 10 12.01 5.36 8.48
N GLU A 11 11.93 4.82 7.27
CA GLU A 11 12.58 5.32 6.06
C GLU A 11 11.61 5.37 4.87
N ASP A 12 11.80 6.30 3.94
CA ASP A 12 11.04 6.33 2.69
C ASP A 12 11.41 5.15 1.78
N ARG A 13 10.41 4.45 1.27
CA ARG A 13 10.55 3.27 0.41
C ARG A 13 9.48 3.24 -0.67
N ILE A 14 9.81 2.60 -1.79
CA ILE A 14 8.83 2.23 -2.82
C ILE A 14 8.63 0.73 -2.70
N THR A 15 7.38 0.28 -2.56
CA THR A 15 7.04 -1.15 -2.42
C THR A 15 5.71 -1.48 -3.06
N ASP A 16 5.36 -2.77 -3.06
CA ASP A 16 4.08 -3.27 -3.55
C ASP A 16 3.23 -3.70 -2.35
N LEU A 17 1.97 -3.25 -2.29
CA LEU A 17 1.05 -3.60 -1.21
C LEU A 17 -0.24 -4.26 -1.72
N PRO A 18 -0.71 -5.35 -1.08
CA PRO A 18 -2.00 -5.94 -1.36
C PRO A 18 -3.13 -5.24 -0.58
N PHE A 19 -4.24 -4.99 -1.25
CA PHE A 19 -5.47 -4.44 -0.69
C PHE A 19 -6.61 -5.43 -0.89
N LYS A 20 -7.20 -5.92 0.19
CA LYS A 20 -8.37 -6.80 0.11
C LYS A 20 -9.61 -5.93 -0.12
N VAL A 21 -10.21 -6.03 -1.30
CA VAL A 21 -11.37 -5.20 -1.71
C VAL A 21 -12.71 -5.95 -1.58
N ALA A 22 -12.68 -7.29 -1.58
CA ALA A 22 -13.85 -8.13 -1.28
C ALA A 22 -13.42 -9.44 -0.60
N GLU A 23 -14.36 -10.35 -0.31
CA GLU A 23 -14.08 -11.63 0.33
C GLU A 23 -13.04 -12.46 -0.45
N SER A 24 -13.20 -12.52 -1.78
CA SER A 24 -12.39 -13.27 -2.73
C SER A 24 -11.65 -12.38 -3.76
N SER A 25 -11.52 -11.07 -3.50
CA SER A 25 -10.89 -10.12 -4.44
C SER A 25 -9.79 -9.31 -3.74
N ILE A 26 -8.60 -9.32 -4.33
CA ILE A 26 -7.41 -8.60 -3.86
C ILE A 26 -6.85 -7.76 -5.01
N VAL A 27 -6.51 -6.50 -4.74
CA VAL A 27 -5.80 -5.62 -5.66
C VAL A 27 -4.40 -5.38 -5.14
N ILE A 28 -3.38 -5.71 -5.93
CA ILE A 28 -1.98 -5.39 -5.61
C ILE A 28 -1.64 -4.08 -6.30
N VAL A 29 -1.34 -3.04 -5.51
CA VAL A 29 -0.83 -1.77 -6.03
C VAL A 29 0.69 -1.79 -5.96
N LYS A 30 1.33 -1.70 -7.12
CA LYS A 30 2.79 -1.74 -7.29
C LYS A 30 3.41 -0.37 -7.32
N GLY A 31 4.63 -0.23 -6.81
CA GLY A 31 5.37 1.03 -6.87
C GLY A 31 4.81 2.12 -5.95
N LEU A 32 4.21 1.72 -4.83
CA LEU A 32 3.59 2.61 -3.88
C LEU A 32 4.66 3.26 -2.97
N PRO A 33 4.69 4.60 -2.86
CA PRO A 33 5.56 5.28 -1.90
C PRO A 33 5.02 5.13 -0.47
N VAL A 34 5.88 4.63 0.42
CA VAL A 34 5.55 4.36 1.83
C VAL A 34 6.68 4.83 2.72
N ILE A 35 6.39 5.05 4.01
CA ILE A 35 7.41 5.13 5.04
C ILE A 35 7.46 3.79 5.76
N GLN A 36 8.55 3.03 5.65
CA GLN A 36 8.66 1.67 6.18
C GLN A 36 9.80 1.54 7.20
N CYS A 37 9.59 0.72 8.23
CA CYS A 37 10.64 0.27 9.12
C CYS A 37 11.35 -0.95 8.50
N PRO A 38 12.65 -0.87 8.17
CA PRO A 38 13.37 -2.00 7.60
C PRO A 38 13.56 -3.17 8.58
N ASN A 39 13.37 -2.94 9.88
CA ASN A 39 13.59 -3.95 10.92
C ASN A 39 12.40 -4.91 11.10
N CYS A 40 11.17 -4.40 11.02
CA CYS A 40 9.95 -5.18 11.26
C CYS A 40 8.91 -5.09 10.13
N ASN A 41 9.24 -4.41 9.03
CA ASN A 41 8.41 -4.20 7.84
C ASN A 41 7.10 -3.41 8.07
N GLU A 42 6.91 -2.84 9.25
CA GLU A 42 5.82 -1.89 9.54
C GLU A 42 5.89 -0.71 8.57
N TYR A 43 4.77 -0.32 8.00
CA TYR A 43 4.71 0.78 7.05
C TYR A 43 3.60 1.76 7.40
N VAL A 44 3.76 2.99 6.94
CA VAL A 44 2.77 4.06 7.04
C VAL A 44 2.63 4.70 5.67
N LEU A 45 1.39 4.96 5.30
CA LEU A 45 1.03 5.67 4.08
C LEU A 45 0.69 7.12 4.43
N ALA A 46 1.23 8.06 3.66
CA ALA A 46 0.83 9.45 3.77
C ALA A 46 -0.62 9.62 3.30
N ASP A 47 -1.33 10.60 3.86
CA ASP A 47 -2.73 10.88 3.53
C ASP A 47 -2.96 11.03 2.01
N ALA A 48 -2.13 11.83 1.34
CA ALA A 48 -2.21 12.01 -0.11
C ALA A 48 -2.00 10.71 -0.91
N VAL A 49 -1.15 9.79 -0.41
CA VAL A 49 -0.94 8.49 -1.05
C VAL A 49 -2.16 7.60 -0.84
N MET A 50 -2.75 7.60 0.36
CA MET A 50 -3.98 6.86 0.65
C MET A 50 -5.15 7.34 -0.20
N THR A 51 -5.36 8.64 -0.35
CA THR A 51 -6.41 9.19 -1.22
C THR A 51 -6.26 8.71 -2.65
N HIS A 52 -5.04 8.65 -3.18
CA HIS A 52 -4.81 8.15 -4.53
C HIS A 52 -5.00 6.63 -4.63
N VAL A 53 -4.59 5.87 -3.61
CA VAL A 53 -4.87 4.42 -3.53
C VAL A 53 -6.37 4.17 -3.55
N GLU A 54 -7.17 4.92 -2.79
CA GLU A 54 -8.63 4.80 -2.79
C GLU A 54 -9.21 4.98 -4.20
N GLN A 55 -8.76 5.99 -4.93
CA GLN A 55 -9.17 6.21 -6.33
C GLN A 55 -8.81 5.02 -7.24
N ILE A 56 -7.63 4.44 -7.09
CA ILE A 56 -7.23 3.23 -7.82
C ILE A 56 -8.17 2.07 -7.49
N LEU A 57 -8.43 1.84 -6.20
CA LEU A 57 -9.28 0.73 -5.74
C LEU A 57 -10.74 0.91 -6.19
N GLU A 58 -11.24 2.14 -6.28
CA GLU A 58 -12.58 2.43 -6.82
C GLU A 58 -12.71 2.08 -8.31
N SER A 59 -11.62 2.26 -9.06
CA SER A 59 -11.54 1.96 -10.50
C SER A 59 -11.23 0.49 -10.84
N ALA A 60 -10.83 -0.31 -9.85
CA ALA A 60 -10.43 -1.71 -10.01
C ALA A 60 -11.59 -2.61 -10.47
N ASP A 61 -11.26 -3.67 -11.21
CA ASP A 61 -12.24 -4.66 -11.67
C ASP A 61 -12.71 -5.53 -10.49
N LYS A 62 -13.93 -5.25 -10.02
CA LYS A 62 -14.55 -5.94 -8.88
C LYS A 62 -14.90 -7.40 -9.18
N THR A 63 -14.81 -7.85 -10.43
CA THR A 63 -15.04 -9.25 -10.82
C THR A 63 -13.77 -10.09 -10.83
N ALA A 64 -12.59 -9.45 -10.77
CA ALA A 64 -11.33 -10.16 -10.71
C ALA A 64 -11.03 -10.69 -9.29
N GLU A 65 -10.55 -11.93 -9.20
CA GLU A 65 -10.05 -12.49 -7.93
C GLU A 65 -8.73 -11.84 -7.49
N LEU A 66 -7.88 -11.50 -8.46
CA LEU A 66 -6.62 -10.84 -8.25
C LEU A 66 -6.35 -9.85 -9.39
N GLU A 67 -6.17 -8.58 -9.04
CA GLU A 67 -5.76 -7.55 -9.98
C GLU A 67 -4.41 -6.95 -9.56
N VAL A 68 -3.57 -6.60 -10.53
CA VAL A 68 -2.27 -5.95 -10.28
C VAL A 68 -2.24 -4.63 -11.03
N VAL A 69 -2.20 -3.53 -10.28
CA VAL A 69 -2.19 -2.16 -10.81
C VAL A 69 -0.88 -1.47 -10.41
N ARG A 70 -0.40 -0.53 -11.22
CA ARG A 70 0.75 0.31 -10.85
C ARG A 70 0.26 1.64 -10.29
N TYR A 71 0.89 2.10 -9.22
CA TYR A 71 0.73 3.45 -8.72
C TYR A 71 1.28 4.44 -9.75
N ALA A 72 0.41 5.32 -10.25
CA ALA A 72 0.76 6.38 -11.18
C ALA A 72 0.59 7.72 -10.47
N ALA A 73 1.68 8.18 -9.84
CA ALA A 73 1.74 9.44 -9.10
C ALA A 73 1.39 10.66 -9.97
#